data_AF-A0A7V4SQ59-F1
#
_entry.id   AF-A0A7V4SQ59-F1
#
_cell.length_a   1.000
_cell.length_b   1.000
_cell.length_c   1.000
_cell.angle_alpha   90.00
_cell.angle_beta   90.00
_cell.angle_gamma   90.00
#
_symmetry.space_group_name_H-M   'P 1'
#
loop_
_entity.id
_entity.type
_entity.pdbx_description
1 polymer ?
#
loop_
_entity_poly.entity_id
_entity_poly.type
_entity_poly.pdbx_seq_one_letter_code
_entity_poly.pdbx_strand_id
1 'polypeptide(L)'
;MPYKDPELRRAAVRDSLRRRRAADKPARKPLPGLAELRLENARDVIHVLHGQVAALLEDQTISTVERARTVALLCSGLLRAFEQSDLLDRLETLERKAGEDRRHGGIYQ
;
A
#
# COMPACT_ATOMS: atom_id res chain seq x y z
N MET A 1 23.24 -19.61 -0.83
CA MET A 1 24.33 -18.92 -0.09
C MET A 1 25.57 -18.94 -0.99
N PRO A 2 26.07 -17.79 -1.47
CA PRO A 2 27.02 -17.73 -2.59
C PRO A 2 28.47 -18.12 -2.27
N TYR A 3 28.85 -18.35 -1.00
CA TYR A 3 30.21 -18.74 -0.61
C TYR A 3 30.25 -20.20 -0.14
N LYS A 4 31.06 -21.02 -0.81
CA LYS A 4 31.32 -22.43 -0.48
C LYS A 4 32.25 -22.57 0.74
N ASP A 5 33.17 -21.63 0.90
CA ASP A 5 34.09 -21.55 2.05
C ASP A 5 33.40 -20.92 3.28
N PRO A 6 33.42 -21.59 4.45
CA PRO A 6 32.83 -21.06 5.69
C PRO A 6 33.49 -19.78 6.21
N GLU A 7 34.78 -19.56 6.00
CA GLU A 7 35.49 -18.36 6.47
C GLU A 7 35.13 -17.13 5.64
N LEU A 8 35.07 -17.28 4.31
CA LEU A 8 34.60 -16.22 3.41
C LEU A 8 33.15 -15.83 3.71
N ARG A 9 32.30 -16.81 4.06
CA ARG A 9 30.93 -16.53 4.50
C ARG A 9 30.89 -15.72 5.79
N ARG A 10 31.71 -16.06 6.80
CA ARG A 10 31.80 -15.30 8.06
C ARG A 10 32.34 -13.89 7.84
N ALA A 11 33.32 -13.73 6.95
CA ALA A 11 33.84 -12.42 6.57
C ALA A 11 32.76 -11.55 5.89
N ALA A 12 32.02 -12.11 4.92
CA ALA A 12 30.95 -11.41 4.22
C ALA A 12 29.82 -10.97 5.15
N VAL A 13 29.43 -11.81 6.11
CA VAL A 13 28.41 -11.46 7.13
C VAL A 13 28.92 -10.32 8.03
N ARG A 14 30.18 -10.40 8.51
CA ARG A 14 30.77 -9.34 9.33
C ARG A 14 30.81 -8.00 8.59
N ASP A 15 31.23 -8.02 7.34
CA ASP A 15 31.32 -6.82 6.49
C ASP A 15 29.92 -6.22 6.19
N SER A 16 28.93 -7.07 5.89
CA SER A 16 27.54 -6.65 5.74
C SER A 16 26.97 -6.02 7.02
N LEU A 17 27.23 -6.62 8.18
CA LEU A 17 26.81 -6.07 9.48
C LEU A 17 27.52 -4.74 9.79
N ARG A 18 28.81 -4.62 9.46
CA ARG A 18 29.57 -3.37 9.61
C ARG A 18 28.96 -2.26 8.74
N ARG A 19 28.69 -2.53 7.46
CA ARG A 19 28.02 -1.59 6.55
C ARG A 19 26.62 -1.22 7.05
N ARG A 20 25.86 -2.17 7.59
CA ARG A 20 24.51 -1.92 8.10
C ARG A 20 24.49 -1.09 9.39
N ARG A 21 25.56 -1.15 10.20
CA ARG A 21 25.72 -0.31 11.41
C ARG A 21 26.24 1.08 11.07
N ALA A 22 27.11 1.18 10.05
CA ALA A 22 27.63 2.45 9.55
C ALA A 22 26.62 3.20 8.67
N ALA A 23 25.66 2.50 8.08
CA ALA A 23 24.52 3.10 7.43
C ALA A 23 23.63 3.75 8.49
N ASP A 24 23.65 5.08 8.53
CA ASP A 24 22.70 5.87 9.30
C ASP A 24 21.31 5.56 8.73
N LYS A 25 20.56 4.70 9.42
CA LYS A 25 19.20 4.40 9.00
C LYS A 25 18.37 5.60 9.40
N PRO A 26 17.76 6.35 8.45
CA PRO A 26 16.83 7.38 8.83
C PRO A 26 15.81 6.76 9.76
N ALA A 27 15.65 7.35 10.95
CA ALA A 27 14.66 6.89 11.90
C ALA A 27 13.32 6.85 11.15
N ARG A 28 12.75 5.66 10.98
CA ARG A 28 11.38 5.50 10.46
C ARG A 28 10.42 5.91 11.58
N LYS A 29 10.48 7.18 11.97
CA LYS A 29 9.40 7.76 12.75
C LYS A 29 8.21 7.85 11.78
N PRO A 30 7.04 7.32 12.14
CA PRO A 30 5.84 7.62 11.37
C PRO A 30 5.73 9.14 11.26
N LEU A 31 5.31 9.61 10.08
CA LEU A 31 5.02 11.04 9.93
C LEU A 31 4.01 11.45 11.00
N PRO A 32 4.20 12.61 11.67
CA PRO A 32 3.19 13.15 12.58
C PRO A 32 1.84 13.20 11.87
N GLY A 33 0.76 12.76 12.54
CA GLY A 33 -0.59 12.69 11.95
C GLY A 33 -0.91 11.40 11.19
N LEU A 34 0.07 10.57 10.81
CA LEU A 34 -0.21 9.27 10.18
C LEU A 34 -0.88 8.28 11.16
N ALA A 35 -0.59 8.42 12.46
CA ALA A 35 -1.20 7.62 13.52
C ALA A 35 -2.67 8.01 13.80
N GLU A 36 -3.09 9.21 13.38
CA GLU A 36 -4.46 9.72 13.52
C GLU A 36 -5.33 9.32 12.32
N LEU A 37 -4.71 8.91 11.21
CA LEU A 37 -5.38 8.45 10.01
C LEU A 37 -6.05 7.08 10.27
N ARG A 38 -7.35 7.11 10.59
CA ARG A 38 -8.18 5.91 10.67
C ARG A 38 -8.84 5.68 9.33
N LEU A 39 -8.29 4.75 8.55
CA LEU A 39 -8.87 4.30 7.29
C LEU A 39 -9.77 3.10 7.58
N GLU A 40 -11.06 3.23 7.31
CA GLU A 40 -12.06 2.20 7.57
C GLU A 40 -12.39 1.41 6.31
N ASN A 41 -12.33 2.06 5.13
CA ASN A 41 -12.71 1.45 3.86
C ASN A 41 -11.88 1.97 2.67
N ALA A 42 -12.11 1.39 1.49
CA ALA A 42 -11.39 1.76 0.26
C ALA A 42 -11.62 3.22 -0.16
N ARG A 43 -12.77 3.82 0.16
CA ARG A 43 -13.06 5.23 -0.14
C ARG A 43 -12.18 6.16 0.68
N ASP A 44 -11.85 5.82 1.92
CA ASP A 44 -10.94 6.62 2.74
C ASP A 44 -9.52 6.65 2.13
N VAL A 45 -9.07 5.50 1.63
CA VAL A 45 -7.79 5.39 0.91
C VAL A 45 -7.80 6.26 -0.35
N ILE A 46 -8.88 6.21 -1.14
CA ILE A 46 -9.05 7.05 -2.33
C ILE A 46 -9.02 8.53 -1.97
N HIS A 47 -9.69 8.93 -0.88
CA HIS A 47 -9.70 10.31 -0.40
C HIS A 47 -8.30 10.83 -0.07
N VAL A 48 -7.50 10.03 0.63
CA VAL A 48 -6.10 10.36 0.93
C VAL A 48 -5.28 10.49 -0.35
N LEU A 49 -5.41 9.53 -1.28
CA LEU A 49 -4.67 9.56 -2.55
C LEU A 49 -5.03 10.80 -3.39
N HIS A 50 -6.31 11.19 -3.42
CA HIS A 50 -6.75 12.44 -4.05
C HIS A 50 -6.07 13.67 -3.44
N GLY A 51 -6.02 13.75 -2.11
CA GLY A 51 -5.31 14.84 -1.42
C GLY A 51 -3.82 14.91 -1.80
N GLN A 52 -3.16 13.76 -1.93
CA GLN A 52 -1.75 13.71 -2.36
C GLN A 52 -1.56 14.10 -3.82
N VAL A 53 -2.50 13.75 -4.70
CA VAL A 53 -2.47 14.21 -6.10
C VAL A 53 -2.63 15.73 -6.15
N ALA A 54 -3.57 16.31 -5.40
CA ALA A 54 -3.75 17.76 -5.35
C ALA A 54 -2.48 18.47 -4.85
N ALA A 55 -1.90 18.01 -3.74
CA ALA A 55 -0.65 18.55 -3.21
C ALA A 55 0.51 18.46 -4.22
N LEU A 56 0.62 17.33 -4.94
CA LEU A 56 1.62 17.15 -5.98
C LEU A 56 1.43 18.12 -7.17
N LEU A 57 0.18 18.40 -7.55
CA LEU A 57 -0.12 19.34 -8.63
C LEU A 57 0.21 20.78 -8.23
N GLU A 58 -0.01 21.15 -6.96
CA GLU A 58 0.25 22.49 -6.42
C GLU A 58 1.73 22.75 -6.11
N ASP A 59 2.53 21.72 -5.84
CA ASP A 59 3.96 21.85 -5.56
C ASP A 59 4.72 22.36 -6.80
N GLN A 60 5.36 23.52 -6.70
CA GLN A 60 6.17 24.12 -7.78
C GLN A 60 7.67 23.85 -7.65
N THR A 61 8.10 23.21 -6.56
CA THR A 61 9.52 23.02 -6.21
C THR A 61 10.07 21.69 -6.72
N ILE A 62 9.19 20.71 -6.90
CA ILE A 62 9.51 19.36 -7.38
C ILE A 62 9.94 19.35 -8.86
N SER A 63 11.04 18.63 -9.14
CA SER A 63 11.53 18.45 -10.51
C SER A 63 10.61 17.58 -11.37
N THR A 64 10.70 17.71 -12.69
CA THR A 64 9.88 16.91 -13.63
C THR A 64 10.07 15.40 -13.43
N VAL A 65 11.30 14.94 -13.18
CA VAL A 65 11.61 13.51 -13.00
C VAL A 65 11.02 12.98 -11.70
N GLU A 66 11.14 13.75 -10.61
CA GLU A 66 10.54 13.39 -9.33
C GLU A 66 9.02 13.38 -9.45
N ARG A 67 8.42 14.38 -10.12
CA ARG A 67 6.98 14.43 -10.35
C ARG A 67 6.49 13.21 -11.10
N ALA A 68 7.16 12.82 -12.19
CA ALA A 68 6.80 11.64 -12.96
C ALA A 68 6.83 10.36 -12.12
N ARG A 69 7.86 10.19 -11.27
CA ARG A 69 7.96 9.03 -10.36
C ARG A 69 6.85 9.04 -9.32
N THR A 70 6.57 10.18 -8.71
CA THR A 70 5.52 10.32 -7.71
C THR A 70 4.15 10.05 -8.32
N VAL A 71 3.85 10.59 -9.52
CA VAL A 71 2.62 10.29 -10.25
C VAL A 71 2.50 8.78 -10.52
N ALA A 72 3.55 8.13 -11.04
CA ALA A 72 3.51 6.69 -11.32
C ALA A 72 3.21 5.86 -10.05
N LEU A 73 3.78 6.25 -8.91
CA LEU A 73 3.53 5.60 -7.63
C LEU A 73 2.09 5.81 -7.15
N LEU A 74 1.56 7.04 -7.24
CA LEU A 74 0.19 7.36 -6.86
C LEU A 74 -0.84 6.65 -7.75
N CYS A 75 -0.61 6.62 -9.07
CA CYS A 75 -1.46 5.89 -10.01
C CYS A 75 -1.53 4.39 -9.68
N SER A 76 -0.40 3.78 -9.32
CA SER A 76 -0.36 2.37 -8.92
C SER A 76 -1.19 2.12 -7.66
N GLY A 77 -1.11 3.02 -6.67
CA GLY A 77 -1.94 2.95 -5.47
C GLY A 77 -3.43 3.15 -5.75
N LEU A 78 -3.77 4.12 -6.61
CA LEU A 78 -5.16 4.41 -7.00
C LEU A 78 -5.82 3.24 -7.73
N LEU A 79 -5.13 2.64 -8.70
CA LEU A 79 -5.64 1.47 -9.41
C LEU A 79 -5.98 0.34 -8.44
N ARG A 80 -5.08 0.07 -7.48
CA ARG A 80 -5.31 -0.97 -6.48
C ARG A 80 -6.49 -0.65 -5.57
N ALA A 81 -6.66 0.61 -5.17
CA ALA A 81 -7.80 1.04 -4.35
C ALA A 81 -9.13 0.87 -5.10
N PHE A 82 -9.17 1.21 -6.39
CA PHE A 82 -10.36 1.00 -7.23
C PHE A 82 -10.70 -0.48 -7.39
N GLU A 83 -9.71 -1.34 -7.63
CA GLU A 83 -9.93 -2.79 -7.69
C GLU A 83 -10.54 -3.32 -6.39
N GLN A 84 -10.06 -2.88 -5.23
CA GLN A 84 -10.63 -3.31 -3.94
C GLN A 84 -12.05 -2.79 -3.75
N SER A 85 -12.36 -1.57 -4.19
CA SER A 85 -13.71 -1.02 -4.13
C SER A 85 -14.68 -1.83 -5.00
N ASP A 86 -14.32 -2.15 -6.25
CA ASP A 86 -15.17 -2.97 -7.14
C ASP A 86 -15.42 -4.38 -6.55
N LEU A 87 -14.38 -4.98 -5.96
CA LEU A 87 -14.53 -6.29 -5.31
C LEU A 87 -15.52 -6.26 -4.14
N LEU A 88 -15.52 -5.20 -3.33
CA LEU A 88 -16.48 -5.02 -2.25
C LEU A 88 -17.91 -4.89 -2.78
N ASP A 89 -18.13 -4.05 -3.80
CA ASP A 89 -19.45 -3.86 -4.42
C ASP A 89 -19.99 -5.17 -5.01
N ARG A 90 -19.12 -5.97 -5.63
CA ARG A 90 -19.47 -7.28 -6.19
C ARG A 90 -19.80 -8.28 -5.09
N LEU A 91 -19.05 -8.30 -3.99
CA LEU A 91 -19.34 -9.14 -2.83
C LEU A 91 -20.69 -8.79 -2.21
N GLU A 92 -20.97 -7.51 -1.95
CA GLU A 92 -22.26 -7.06 -1.43
C GLU A 92 -23.43 -7.49 -2.33
N THR A 93 -23.23 -7.40 -3.65
CA THR A 93 -24.23 -7.81 -4.63
C THR A 93 -24.49 -9.33 -4.57
N LEU A 94 -23.44 -10.14 -4.43
CA LEU A 94 -23.56 -11.59 -4.32
C LEU A 94 -24.22 -12.00 -3.01
N GLU A 95 -23.85 -11.38 -1.90
CA GLU A 95 -24.45 -11.64 -0.58
C GLU A 95 -25.93 -11.29 -0.55
N ARG A 96 -26.32 -10.20 -1.21
CA ARG A 96 -27.73 -9.80 -1.35
C ARG A 96 -28.55 -10.85 -2.10
N LYS A 97 -28.06 -11.31 -3.25
CA LYS A 97 -28.70 -12.37 -4.05
C LYS A 97 -28.79 -13.69 -3.28
N ALA A 98 -27.71 -14.11 -2.61
CA ALA A 98 -27.71 -15.31 -1.79
C ALA A 98 -28.66 -15.20 -0.56
N GLY A 99 -28.88 -14.00 -0.04
CA GLY A 99 -29.87 -13.72 1.00
C GLY A 99 -31.32 -13.71 0.47
N GLU A 100 -31.54 -13.29 -0.77
CA GLU A 100 -32.84 -13.36 -1.45
C GLU A 100 -33.23 -14.79 -1.79
N ASP A 101 -32.29 -15.60 -2.30
CA ASP A 101 -32.51 -17.02 -2.62
C ASP A 101 -32.86 -17.84 -1.37
N ARG A 102 -32.19 -17.59 -0.23
CA ARG A 102 -32.54 -18.23 1.05
C ARG A 102 -33.94 -17.87 1.55
N ARG A 103 -34.45 -16.67 1.21
CA ARG A 103 -35.80 -16.23 1.58
C ARG A 103 -36.88 -16.85 0.67
N HIS A 104 -36.56 -17.13 -0.60
CA HIS A 104 -37.48 -17.77 -1.54
C HIS A 104 -37.46 -19.30 -1.46
N GLY A 105 -36.34 -19.91 -1.06
CA GLY A 105 -36.21 -21.36 -0.84
C GLY A 105 -36.92 -21.88 0.42
N GLY A 106 -37.35 -20.99 1.34
CA GLY A 106 -38.13 -21.35 2.53
C GLY A 106 -39.64 -21.48 2.31
N ILE A 107 -40.15 -21.25 1.10
CA ILE A 107 -41.58 -21.29 0.76
C ILE A 107 -41.99 -22.65 0.16
N TYR A 108 -41.04 -23.59 0.05
CA TYR A 108 -41.29 -24.99 -0.31
C TYR A 108 -40.77 -25.91 0.80
N GLN A 109 -41.33 -25.79 2.01
CA GLN A 109 -41.35 -26.87 3.01
C GLN A 109 -42.77 -27.02 3.55
#